data_AF-A0A7C4UCE8-F1
#
_entry.id   AF-A0A7C4UCE8-F1
#
_cell.length_a   1.000
_cell.length_b   1.000
_cell.length_c   1.000
_cell.angle_alpha   90.00
_cell.angle_beta   90.00
_cell.angle_gamma   90.00
#
_symmetry.space_group_name_H-M   'P 1'
#
loop_
_entity.id
_entity.type
_entity.pdbx_description
1 polymer ?
#
loop_
_entity_poly.entity_id
_entity_poly.type
_entity_poly.pdbx_seq_one_letter_code
_entity_poly.pdbx_strand_id
1 'polypeptide(L)'
;MIGEWRRLAPSVREDLNHLIRYLANCGHPDAIKALGSDLLSRNRLQQFDIIEHVGNLGRDDKNSLPFAVLKARDEVLVQALDNTDRSGTGGHWGSERQVDDPRYCDLAAYYLSVLWKMRQPFDFHSSLLTRERYRTDLINTWRQRQGLPRLPDPPLHQVKRLPDAVVGPRLDALVAATNDQERQKAVAAIEQLGLPALPAAREFLETTKPDHPAQIELRKMVLRLACVVREIEFSRFSAQPEKETQETLVSFKGKPLDISGLARLALKITDPLPKGVEGFVVEIDREGDDSGVVLKVTLVKGDRRRGTFNTGESVRVEGRFVMGVGSSFSRGHAIWQDFKSALQKAFDLGPEKNVFGRASISLIND
;
A
#
# COMPACT_ATOMS: atom_id res chain seq x y z
N MET A 1 -20.00 -30.85 -5.81
CA MET A 1 -19.29 -29.55 -5.88
C MET A 1 -19.58 -28.63 -4.69
N ILE A 2 -20.79 -28.06 -4.49
CA ILE A 2 -21.02 -27.17 -3.31
C ILE A 2 -20.74 -27.88 -1.97
N GLY A 3 -21.27 -29.09 -1.78
CA GLY A 3 -21.01 -29.88 -0.57
C GLY A 3 -19.54 -30.29 -0.41
N GLU A 4 -18.80 -30.41 -1.52
CA GLU A 4 -17.36 -30.69 -1.50
C GLU A 4 -16.58 -29.47 -1.05
N TRP A 5 -16.83 -28.30 -1.65
CA TRP A 5 -16.26 -27.01 -1.25
C TRP A 5 -16.43 -26.73 0.24
N ARG A 6 -17.64 -26.96 0.77
CA ARG A 6 -17.95 -26.77 2.20
C ARG A 6 -17.24 -27.73 3.15
N ARG A 7 -16.80 -28.90 2.67
CA ARG A 7 -16.03 -29.86 3.48
C ARG A 7 -14.54 -29.54 3.51
N LEU A 8 -14.03 -28.75 2.56
CA LEU A 8 -12.63 -28.37 2.50
C LEU A 8 -12.34 -27.29 3.55
N ALA A 9 -11.40 -27.56 4.45
CA ALA A 9 -10.96 -26.55 5.40
C ALA A 9 -10.39 -25.32 4.65
N PRO A 10 -10.62 -24.08 5.14
CA PRO A 10 -10.13 -22.89 4.46
C PRO A 10 -8.61 -22.83 4.27
N SER A 11 -7.87 -23.57 5.10
CA SER A 11 -6.40 -23.67 5.08
C SER A 11 -5.85 -24.77 4.16
N VAL A 12 -6.69 -25.58 3.50
CA VAL A 12 -6.23 -26.63 2.57
C VAL A 12 -5.40 -25.99 1.47
N ARG A 13 -4.24 -26.58 1.16
CA ARG A 13 -3.27 -26.07 0.16
C ARG A 13 -3.37 -26.75 -1.20
N GLU A 14 -4.30 -27.69 -1.36
CA GLU A 14 -4.55 -28.33 -2.65
C GLU A 14 -4.93 -27.29 -3.71
N ASP A 15 -4.53 -27.55 -4.95
CA ASP A 15 -4.97 -26.77 -6.10
C ASP A 15 -6.47 -27.01 -6.33
N LEU A 16 -7.27 -26.04 -5.89
CA LEU A 16 -8.74 -26.06 -6.03
C LEU A 16 -9.21 -25.26 -7.23
N ASN A 17 -8.32 -24.81 -8.12
CA ASN A 17 -8.65 -23.91 -9.22
C ASN A 17 -9.77 -24.50 -10.11
N HIS A 18 -9.74 -25.81 -10.38
CA HIS A 18 -10.80 -26.48 -11.14
C HIS A 18 -12.17 -26.43 -10.44
N LEU A 19 -12.22 -26.65 -9.13
CA LEU A 19 -13.45 -26.60 -8.35
C LEU A 19 -13.99 -25.16 -8.25
N ILE A 20 -13.11 -24.19 -7.99
CA ILE A 20 -13.46 -22.76 -7.94
C ILE A 20 -14.01 -22.30 -9.29
N ARG A 21 -13.29 -22.60 -10.39
CA ARG A 21 -13.73 -22.28 -11.75
C ARG A 21 -15.08 -22.90 -12.08
N TYR A 22 -15.31 -24.17 -11.71
CA TYR A 22 -16.59 -24.82 -11.93
C TYR A 22 -17.72 -24.10 -11.16
N LEU A 23 -17.54 -23.84 -9.87
CA LEU A 23 -18.55 -23.19 -9.03
C LEU A 23 -18.87 -21.76 -9.47
N ALA A 24 -17.87 -21.02 -9.96
CA ALA A 24 -18.08 -19.68 -10.50
C ALA A 24 -18.89 -19.71 -11.81
N ASN A 25 -18.63 -20.68 -12.69
CA ASN A 25 -19.16 -20.71 -14.06
C ASN A 25 -20.40 -21.59 -14.27
N CYS A 26 -20.88 -22.33 -13.26
CA CYS A 26 -22.01 -23.25 -13.43
C CYS A 26 -23.39 -22.57 -13.54
N GLY A 27 -23.46 -21.24 -13.48
CA GLY A 27 -24.71 -20.48 -13.63
C GLY A 27 -25.67 -20.57 -12.44
N HIS A 28 -25.25 -21.15 -11.31
CA HIS A 28 -26.08 -21.27 -10.10
C HIS A 28 -25.69 -20.25 -9.03
N PRO A 29 -26.62 -19.38 -8.56
CA PRO A 29 -26.29 -18.34 -7.58
C PRO A 29 -25.81 -18.94 -6.24
N ASP A 30 -26.31 -20.10 -5.83
CA ASP A 30 -25.90 -20.76 -4.59
C ASP A 30 -24.45 -21.28 -4.64
N ALA A 31 -23.95 -21.61 -5.83
CA ALA A 31 -22.56 -22.01 -6.01
C ALA A 31 -21.61 -20.82 -5.83
N ILE A 32 -21.96 -19.65 -6.39
CA ILE A 32 -21.20 -18.41 -6.22
C ILE A 32 -21.24 -17.94 -4.76
N LYS A 33 -22.42 -17.98 -4.12
CA LYS A 33 -22.54 -17.67 -2.69
C LYS A 33 -21.71 -18.59 -1.82
N ALA A 34 -21.60 -19.88 -2.18
CA ALA A 34 -20.75 -20.82 -1.46
C ALA A 34 -19.27 -20.39 -1.50
N LEU A 35 -18.77 -19.88 -2.63
CA LEU A 35 -17.41 -19.34 -2.75
C LEU A 35 -17.20 -18.09 -1.85
N GLY A 36 -18.22 -17.23 -1.72
CA GLY A 36 -18.13 -16.03 -0.86
C GLY A 36 -18.19 -16.31 0.64
N SER A 37 -18.94 -17.33 1.05
CA SER A 37 -19.32 -17.54 2.45
C SER A 37 -18.15 -17.59 3.44
N ASP A 38 -16.98 -18.02 2.99
CA ASP A 38 -15.76 -18.11 3.79
C ASP A 38 -14.54 -17.48 3.11
N LEU A 39 -14.76 -16.64 2.08
CA LEU A 39 -13.73 -16.03 1.24
C LEU A 39 -12.55 -15.48 2.06
N LEU A 40 -12.82 -14.62 3.06
CA LEU A 40 -11.78 -13.96 3.85
C LEU A 40 -10.95 -14.92 4.73
N SER A 41 -11.43 -16.15 4.95
CA SER A 41 -10.73 -17.17 5.72
C SER A 41 -9.95 -18.16 4.86
N ARG A 42 -10.18 -18.17 3.54
CA ARG A 42 -9.49 -19.04 2.59
C ARG A 42 -8.00 -18.66 2.48
N ASN A 43 -7.17 -19.57 2.01
CA ASN A 43 -5.77 -19.25 1.77
C ASN A 43 -5.62 -18.21 0.63
N ARG A 44 -4.45 -17.57 0.53
CA ARG A 44 -4.22 -16.48 -0.42
C ARG A 44 -4.51 -16.83 -1.88
N LEU A 45 -4.08 -18.01 -2.33
CA LEU A 45 -4.27 -18.45 -3.71
C LEU A 45 -5.76 -18.65 -4.02
N GLN A 46 -6.48 -19.31 -3.11
CA GLN A 46 -7.92 -19.53 -3.25
C GLN A 46 -8.70 -18.21 -3.27
N GLN A 47 -8.35 -17.24 -2.43
CA GLN A 47 -8.99 -15.92 -2.44
C GLN A 47 -8.80 -15.21 -3.78
N PHE A 48 -7.59 -15.27 -4.34
CA PHE A 48 -7.27 -14.71 -5.64
C PHE A 48 -8.12 -15.37 -6.73
N ASP A 49 -8.09 -16.71 -6.81
CA ASP A 49 -8.82 -17.47 -7.82
C ASP A 49 -10.33 -17.22 -7.74
N ILE A 50 -10.90 -17.15 -6.53
CA ILE A 50 -12.32 -16.82 -6.36
C ILE A 50 -12.64 -15.44 -6.94
N ILE A 51 -11.87 -14.41 -6.55
CA ILE A 51 -12.12 -13.03 -7.01
C ILE A 51 -11.96 -12.93 -8.53
N GLU A 52 -10.93 -13.57 -9.10
CA GLU A 52 -10.68 -13.57 -10.54
C GLU A 52 -11.79 -14.29 -11.33
N HIS A 53 -12.15 -15.52 -10.95
CA HIS A 53 -13.17 -16.29 -11.66
C HIS A 53 -14.56 -15.69 -11.51
N VAL A 54 -14.91 -15.18 -10.32
CA VAL A 54 -16.18 -14.48 -10.09
C VAL A 54 -16.20 -13.13 -10.81
N GLY A 55 -15.09 -12.40 -10.83
CA GLY A 55 -14.94 -11.11 -11.53
C GLY A 55 -15.06 -11.21 -13.04
N ASN A 56 -14.57 -12.31 -13.63
CA ASN A 56 -14.67 -12.58 -15.06
C ASN A 56 -15.99 -13.26 -15.48
N LEU A 57 -16.87 -13.61 -14.52
CA LEU A 57 -18.13 -14.29 -14.81
C LEU A 57 -19.04 -13.44 -15.73
N GLY A 58 -19.32 -13.98 -16.92
CA GLY A 58 -20.16 -13.36 -17.95
C GLY A 58 -19.46 -12.31 -18.80
N ARG A 59 -18.12 -12.20 -18.74
CA ARG A 59 -17.37 -11.25 -19.57
C ARG A 59 -17.38 -11.62 -21.06
N ASP A 60 -17.30 -12.92 -21.36
CA ASP A 60 -17.23 -13.45 -22.72
C ASP A 60 -18.56 -14.04 -23.24
N ASP A 61 -19.57 -14.14 -22.37
CA ASP A 61 -20.88 -14.68 -22.76
C ASP A 61 -21.71 -13.61 -23.46
N LYS A 62 -22.19 -13.93 -24.67
CA LYS A 62 -23.14 -13.09 -25.39
C LYS A 62 -24.51 -13.08 -24.72
N ASN A 63 -24.82 -14.09 -23.94
CA ASN A 63 -26.07 -14.20 -23.21
C ASN A 63 -25.98 -13.45 -21.88
N SER A 64 -27.05 -12.74 -21.54
CA SER A 64 -27.16 -12.07 -20.24
C SER A 64 -27.30 -13.11 -19.13
N LEU A 65 -26.44 -13.02 -18.10
CA LEU A 65 -26.56 -13.84 -16.90
C LEU A 65 -27.88 -13.57 -16.17
N PRO A 66 -28.52 -14.58 -15.57
CA PRO A 66 -29.71 -14.36 -14.74
C PRO A 66 -29.45 -13.36 -13.61
N PHE A 67 -30.46 -12.54 -13.27
CA PHE A 67 -30.34 -11.51 -12.22
C PHE A 67 -29.84 -12.06 -10.88
N ALA A 68 -30.30 -13.25 -10.47
CA ALA A 68 -29.86 -13.89 -9.23
C ALA A 68 -28.35 -14.23 -9.24
N VAL A 69 -27.79 -14.59 -10.39
CA VAL A 69 -26.36 -14.89 -10.58
C VAL A 69 -25.56 -13.59 -10.50
N LEU A 70 -26.01 -12.53 -11.18
CA LEU A 70 -25.39 -11.20 -11.11
C LEU A 70 -25.35 -10.67 -9.66
N LYS A 71 -26.46 -10.81 -8.93
CA LYS A 71 -26.54 -10.40 -7.52
C LYS A 71 -25.54 -11.17 -6.65
N ALA A 72 -25.49 -12.51 -6.79
CA ALA A 72 -24.55 -13.34 -6.05
C ALA A 72 -23.08 -12.98 -6.34
N ARG A 73 -22.75 -12.72 -7.62
CA ARG A 73 -21.42 -12.27 -8.04
C ARG A 73 -21.03 -10.94 -7.38
N ASP A 74 -21.92 -9.95 -7.46
CA ASP A 74 -21.68 -8.63 -6.90
C ASP A 74 -21.53 -8.69 -5.35
N GLU A 75 -22.29 -9.54 -4.66
CA GLU A 75 -22.16 -9.78 -3.21
C GLU A 75 -20.76 -10.30 -2.83
N VAL A 76 -20.24 -11.29 -3.55
CA VAL A 76 -18.89 -11.84 -3.31
C VAL A 76 -17.80 -10.79 -3.53
N LEU A 77 -17.88 -10.03 -4.63
CA LEU A 77 -16.89 -8.99 -4.94
C LEU A 77 -16.97 -7.83 -3.93
N VAL A 78 -18.16 -7.43 -3.49
CA VAL A 78 -18.31 -6.40 -2.45
C VAL A 78 -17.74 -6.86 -1.12
N GLN A 79 -17.92 -8.14 -0.74
CA GLN A 79 -17.26 -8.71 0.44
C GLN A 79 -15.72 -8.67 0.32
N ALA A 80 -15.18 -8.90 -0.87
CA ALA A 80 -13.75 -8.82 -1.12
C ALA A 80 -13.18 -7.38 -0.99
N LEU A 81 -14.02 -6.33 -1.08
CA LEU A 81 -13.60 -4.95 -0.83
C LEU A 81 -13.13 -4.75 0.61
N ASP A 82 -13.52 -5.58 1.58
CA ASP A 82 -13.03 -5.51 2.96
C ASP A 82 -11.68 -6.22 3.16
N ASN A 83 -11.13 -6.84 2.11
CA ASN A 83 -9.84 -7.48 2.17
C ASN A 83 -8.70 -6.59 1.66
N THR A 84 -8.03 -5.92 2.58
CA THR A 84 -6.87 -5.06 2.30
C THR A 84 -5.55 -5.82 2.14
N ASP A 85 -5.57 -7.16 2.15
CA ASP A 85 -4.37 -7.97 1.98
C ASP A 85 -3.91 -8.03 0.54
N ARG A 86 -2.63 -8.31 0.40
CA ARG A 86 -1.90 -8.50 -0.85
C ARG A 86 -2.09 -9.95 -1.34
N SER A 87 -2.28 -10.11 -2.65
CA SER A 87 -2.59 -11.41 -3.26
C SER A 87 -1.42 -12.41 -3.25
N GLY A 88 -0.18 -11.91 -3.22
CA GLY A 88 1.05 -12.65 -3.48
C GLY A 88 1.31 -12.91 -4.97
N THR A 89 0.46 -12.42 -5.87
CA THR A 89 0.46 -12.75 -7.30
C THR A 89 0.40 -11.48 -8.15
N GLY A 90 1.18 -11.40 -9.23
CA GLY A 90 1.09 -10.33 -10.23
C GLY A 90 0.30 -10.73 -11.47
N GLY A 91 -0.10 -9.76 -12.28
CA GLY A 91 -0.86 -10.01 -13.50
C GLY A 91 -1.16 -8.76 -14.32
N HIS A 92 -1.96 -8.96 -15.37
CA HIS A 92 -2.46 -7.89 -16.23
C HIS A 92 -3.98 -7.82 -16.13
N TRP A 93 -4.50 -6.65 -15.79
CA TRP A 93 -5.94 -6.43 -15.67
C TRP A 93 -6.40 -5.41 -16.71
N GLY A 94 -7.04 -5.89 -17.78
CA GLY A 94 -7.52 -5.04 -18.88
C GLY A 94 -6.39 -4.54 -19.78
N SER A 95 -6.46 -3.27 -20.18
CA SER A 95 -5.39 -2.59 -20.93
C SER A 95 -4.27 -2.04 -20.03
N GLU A 96 -4.32 -2.35 -18.73
CA GLU A 96 -3.37 -1.79 -17.78
C GLU A 96 -1.99 -2.44 -17.87
N ARG A 97 -1.03 -1.73 -17.30
CA ARG A 97 0.34 -2.23 -17.13
C ARG A 97 0.33 -3.40 -16.16
N GLN A 98 1.44 -4.14 -16.12
CA GLN A 98 1.65 -5.17 -15.11
C GLN A 98 1.41 -4.61 -13.70
N VAL A 99 0.54 -5.27 -12.95
CA VAL A 99 0.27 -4.96 -11.54
C VAL A 99 0.90 -6.06 -10.70
N ASP A 100 1.83 -5.65 -9.84
CA ASP A 100 2.53 -6.58 -8.96
C ASP A 100 1.81 -6.63 -7.62
N ASP A 101 1.42 -7.84 -7.21
CA ASP A 101 0.88 -8.11 -5.87
C ASP A 101 -0.24 -7.11 -5.46
N PRO A 102 -1.33 -6.95 -6.25
CA PRO A 102 -2.43 -6.06 -5.88
C PRO A 102 -3.10 -6.53 -4.58
N ARG A 103 -3.82 -5.61 -3.92
CA ARG A 103 -4.67 -6.02 -2.81
C ARG A 103 -5.93 -6.69 -3.33
N TYR A 104 -6.50 -7.61 -2.57
CA TYR A 104 -7.77 -8.25 -2.96
C TYR A 104 -8.90 -7.24 -3.14
N CYS A 105 -8.96 -6.22 -2.29
CA CYS A 105 -9.93 -5.14 -2.44
C CYS A 105 -9.70 -4.32 -3.71
N ASP A 106 -8.45 -4.15 -4.17
CA ASP A 106 -8.14 -3.47 -5.43
C ASP A 106 -8.59 -4.32 -6.62
N LEU A 107 -8.36 -5.64 -6.58
CA LEU A 107 -8.85 -6.58 -7.60
C LEU A 107 -10.38 -6.55 -7.70
N ALA A 108 -11.06 -6.64 -6.57
CA ALA A 108 -12.51 -6.57 -6.52
C ALA A 108 -13.03 -5.20 -7.00
N ALA A 109 -12.35 -4.11 -6.64
CA ALA A 109 -12.69 -2.77 -7.09
C ALA A 109 -12.57 -2.63 -8.62
N TYR A 110 -11.50 -3.18 -9.19
CA TYR A 110 -11.32 -3.26 -10.64
C TYR A 110 -12.50 -3.99 -11.31
N TYR A 111 -12.79 -5.23 -10.91
CA TYR A 111 -13.88 -6.00 -11.53
C TYR A 111 -15.23 -5.30 -11.39
N LEU A 112 -15.56 -4.80 -10.19
CA LEU A 112 -16.81 -4.07 -9.97
C LEU A 112 -16.90 -2.80 -10.84
N SER A 113 -15.79 -2.06 -11.00
CA SER A 113 -15.79 -0.85 -11.82
C SER A 113 -16.12 -1.15 -13.29
N VAL A 114 -15.58 -2.24 -13.83
CA VAL A 114 -15.86 -2.71 -15.20
C VAL A 114 -17.30 -3.22 -15.31
N LEU A 115 -17.71 -4.10 -14.39
CA LEU A 115 -19.03 -4.74 -14.40
C LEU A 115 -20.18 -3.73 -14.26
N TRP A 116 -19.99 -2.69 -13.43
CA TRP A 116 -20.98 -1.63 -13.25
C TRP A 116 -20.84 -0.48 -14.26
N LYS A 117 -19.88 -0.57 -15.19
CA LYS A 117 -19.61 0.45 -16.21
C LYS A 117 -19.41 1.83 -15.59
N MET A 118 -18.60 1.89 -14.55
CA MET A 118 -18.28 3.14 -13.87
C MET A 118 -17.67 4.13 -14.86
N ARG A 119 -18.04 5.41 -14.75
CA ARG A 119 -17.57 6.47 -15.67
C ARG A 119 -16.04 6.59 -15.69
N GLN A 120 -15.41 6.39 -14.53
CA GLN A 120 -13.98 6.28 -14.37
C GLN A 120 -13.69 4.89 -13.84
N PRO A 121 -13.01 3.99 -14.57
CA PRO A 121 -12.64 2.69 -14.05
C PRO A 121 -11.65 2.84 -12.89
N PHE A 122 -11.55 1.81 -12.06
CA PHE A 122 -10.51 1.74 -11.03
C PHE A 122 -9.13 1.73 -11.69
N ASP A 123 -8.16 2.39 -11.06
CA ASP A 123 -6.77 2.44 -11.53
C ASP A 123 -5.84 1.89 -10.44
N PHE A 124 -5.15 0.78 -10.73
CA PHE A 124 -4.21 0.16 -9.79
C PHE A 124 -2.99 1.03 -9.46
N HIS A 125 -2.69 2.01 -10.31
CA HIS A 125 -1.52 2.88 -10.22
C HIS A 125 -1.82 4.21 -9.52
N SER A 126 -3.08 4.48 -9.22
CA SER A 126 -3.49 5.59 -8.37
C SER A 126 -2.96 5.42 -6.95
N SER A 127 -2.84 6.55 -6.25
CA SER A 127 -2.36 6.58 -4.87
C SER A 127 -3.22 5.73 -3.93
N LEU A 128 -2.67 5.25 -2.82
CA LEU A 128 -3.41 4.40 -1.89
C LEU A 128 -4.67 5.11 -1.37
N LEU A 129 -4.57 6.38 -1.00
CA LEU A 129 -5.72 7.17 -0.56
C LEU A 129 -6.80 7.27 -1.65
N THR A 130 -6.40 7.48 -2.90
CA THR A 130 -7.33 7.51 -4.04
C THR A 130 -8.04 6.17 -4.20
N ARG A 131 -7.30 5.06 -4.13
CA ARG A 131 -7.85 3.71 -4.23
C ARG A 131 -8.78 3.38 -3.05
N GLU A 132 -8.47 3.83 -1.83
CA GLU A 132 -9.34 3.69 -0.66
C GLU A 132 -10.66 4.46 -0.77
N ARG A 133 -10.64 5.67 -1.33
CA ARG A 133 -11.87 6.42 -1.62
C ARG A 133 -12.71 5.70 -2.66
N TYR A 134 -12.09 5.27 -3.76
CA TYR A 134 -12.78 4.54 -4.81
C TYR A 134 -13.43 3.24 -4.27
N ARG A 135 -12.72 2.51 -3.41
CA ARG A 135 -13.25 1.34 -2.69
C ARG A 135 -14.50 1.69 -1.88
N THR A 136 -14.46 2.78 -1.13
CA THR A 136 -15.61 3.25 -0.33
C THR A 136 -16.78 3.68 -1.21
N ASP A 137 -16.52 4.34 -2.34
CA ASP A 137 -17.54 4.72 -3.32
C ASP A 137 -18.25 3.50 -3.93
N LEU A 138 -17.50 2.43 -4.24
CA LEU A 138 -18.09 1.17 -4.71
C LEU A 138 -18.96 0.52 -3.64
N ILE A 139 -18.49 0.46 -2.39
CA ILE A 139 -19.29 -0.06 -1.26
C ILE A 139 -20.57 0.77 -1.12
N ASN A 140 -20.47 2.10 -1.13
CA ASN A 140 -21.62 3.00 -1.01
C ASN A 140 -22.59 2.87 -2.19
N THR A 141 -22.08 2.66 -3.40
CA THR A 141 -22.91 2.38 -4.59
C THR A 141 -23.72 1.10 -4.40
N TRP A 142 -23.10 0.03 -3.92
CA TRP A 142 -23.81 -1.22 -3.62
C TRP A 142 -24.82 -1.05 -2.48
N ARG A 143 -24.42 -0.43 -1.37
CA ARG A 143 -25.28 -0.16 -0.21
C ARG A 143 -26.53 0.63 -0.60
N GLN A 144 -26.39 1.66 -1.41
CA GLN A 144 -27.51 2.44 -1.93
C GLN A 144 -28.48 1.57 -2.74
N ARG A 145 -27.98 0.68 -3.62
CA ARG A 145 -28.81 -0.27 -4.37
C ARG A 145 -29.55 -1.27 -3.46
N GLN A 146 -29.02 -1.56 -2.27
CA GLN A 146 -29.67 -2.41 -1.26
C GLN A 146 -30.54 -1.61 -0.27
N GLY A 147 -30.67 -0.29 -0.41
CA GLY A 147 -31.40 0.55 0.55
C GLY A 147 -30.72 0.70 1.92
N LEU A 148 -29.41 0.47 2.00
CA LEU A 148 -28.62 0.61 3.22
C LEU A 148 -28.02 2.04 3.34
N PRO A 149 -27.84 2.58 4.57
CA PRO A 149 -27.19 3.88 4.78
C PRO A 149 -25.76 3.89 4.23
N ARG A 150 -25.31 5.03 3.70
CA ARG A 150 -23.91 5.20 3.25
C ARG A 150 -22.93 5.11 4.42
N LEU A 151 -21.76 4.53 4.17
CA LEU A 151 -20.59 4.65 5.03
C LEU A 151 -19.97 6.04 4.87
N PRO A 152 -19.30 6.57 5.92
CA PRO A 152 -18.55 7.81 5.81
C PRO A 152 -17.39 7.65 4.83
N ASP A 153 -17.04 8.73 4.14
CA ASP A 153 -15.86 8.74 3.27
C ASP A 153 -14.58 8.59 4.12
N PRO A 154 -13.51 7.96 3.60
CA PRO A 154 -12.25 7.86 4.30
C PRO A 154 -11.74 9.26 4.66
N PRO A 155 -11.19 9.46 5.88
CA PRO A 155 -10.72 10.77 6.28
C PRO A 155 -9.63 11.27 5.34
N LEU A 156 -9.71 12.55 4.97
CA LEU A 156 -8.61 13.22 4.30
C LEU A 156 -7.51 13.43 5.33
N HIS A 157 -6.33 12.88 5.09
CA HIS A 157 -5.18 13.10 5.96
C HIS A 157 -4.51 14.45 5.64
N GLN A 158 -5.25 15.55 5.78
CA GLN A 158 -4.69 16.88 5.62
C GLN A 158 -3.92 17.26 6.87
N VAL A 159 -2.63 17.54 6.70
CA VAL A 159 -1.82 18.13 7.76
C VAL A 159 -2.24 19.59 7.89
N LYS A 160 -2.64 19.98 9.11
CA LYS A 160 -2.98 21.38 9.40
C LYS A 160 -1.74 22.25 9.24
N ARG A 161 -1.72 23.09 8.18
CA ARG A 161 -0.68 24.10 7.94
C ARG A 161 -0.49 24.98 9.18
N LEU A 162 0.76 25.22 9.57
CA LEU A 162 1.09 26.21 10.60
C LEU A 162 0.85 27.64 10.09
N PRO A 163 0.44 28.58 10.97
CA PRO A 163 0.30 29.98 10.60
C PRO A 163 1.61 30.57 10.05
N ASP A 164 1.51 31.45 9.05
CA ASP A 164 2.69 32.08 8.44
C ASP A 164 3.51 32.90 9.45
N ALA A 165 2.85 33.49 10.45
CA ALA A 165 3.53 34.17 11.56
C ALA A 165 4.51 33.27 12.35
N VAL A 166 4.34 31.94 12.29
CA VAL A 166 5.24 30.96 12.92
C VAL A 166 6.35 30.54 11.96
N VAL A 167 6.02 30.23 10.71
CA VAL A 167 6.98 29.65 9.75
C VAL A 167 7.79 30.73 9.03
N GLY A 168 7.14 31.83 8.61
CA GLY A 168 7.71 32.93 7.83
C GLY A 168 9.02 33.48 8.39
N PRO A 169 9.09 33.90 9.67
CA PRO A 169 10.32 34.43 10.24
C PRO A 169 11.52 33.47 10.18
N ARG A 170 11.29 32.16 10.20
CA ARG A 170 12.36 31.15 10.09
C ARG A 170 12.82 30.95 8.64
N LEU A 171 11.89 31.04 7.69
CA LEU A 171 12.20 31.02 6.26
C LEU A 171 12.96 32.29 5.86
N ASP A 172 12.55 33.45 6.35
CA ASP A 172 13.26 34.72 6.16
C ASP A 172 14.69 34.64 6.73
N ALA A 173 14.86 34.06 7.92
CA ALA A 173 16.17 33.84 8.52
C ALA A 173 17.06 32.91 7.67
N LEU A 174 16.49 31.89 7.01
CA LEU A 174 17.23 31.01 6.11
C LEU A 174 17.74 31.75 4.86
N VAL A 175 16.93 32.65 4.30
CA VAL A 175 17.30 33.47 3.13
C VAL A 175 18.32 34.54 3.49
N ALA A 176 18.18 35.17 4.66
CA ALA A 176 19.09 36.20 5.13
C ALA A 176 20.45 35.67 5.62
N ALA A 177 20.57 34.36 5.86
CA ALA A 177 21.78 33.74 6.39
C ALA A 177 23.00 33.92 5.47
N THR A 178 24.06 34.49 6.04
CA THR A 178 25.26 34.88 5.30
C THR A 178 26.31 33.76 5.23
N ASN A 179 26.21 32.77 6.12
CA ASN A 179 27.14 31.65 6.24
C ASN A 179 26.40 30.32 6.45
N ASP A 180 27.14 29.20 6.33
CA ASP A 180 26.57 27.86 6.43
C ASP A 180 26.02 27.55 7.82
N GLN A 181 26.65 28.04 8.88
CA GLN A 181 26.21 27.77 10.25
C GLN A 181 24.83 28.40 10.53
N GLU A 182 24.62 29.64 10.09
CA GLU A 182 23.33 30.33 10.15
C GLU A 182 22.26 29.60 9.33
N ARG A 183 22.61 29.18 8.10
CA ARG A 183 21.70 28.40 7.24
C ARG A 183 21.26 27.10 7.91
N GLN A 184 22.21 26.31 8.44
CA GLN A 184 21.89 25.05 9.11
C GLN A 184 21.05 25.26 10.38
N LYS A 185 21.31 26.33 11.14
CA LYS A 185 20.48 26.69 12.31
C LYS A 185 19.05 27.04 11.89
N ALA A 186 18.87 27.81 10.82
CA ALA A 186 17.55 28.17 10.30
C ALA A 186 16.79 26.96 9.78
N VAL A 187 17.45 26.09 8.99
CA VAL A 187 16.90 24.81 8.53
C VAL A 187 16.42 23.95 9.71
N ALA A 188 17.28 23.74 10.71
CA ALA A 188 16.93 22.95 11.89
C ALA A 188 15.73 23.55 12.65
N ALA A 189 15.64 24.88 12.74
CA ALA A 189 14.52 25.56 13.40
C ALA A 189 13.19 25.38 12.64
N ILE A 190 13.21 25.22 11.32
CA ILE A 190 12.02 24.90 10.51
C ILE A 190 11.68 23.42 10.66
N GLU A 191 12.67 22.53 10.62
CA GLU A 191 12.44 21.08 10.78
C GLU A 191 11.88 20.70 12.16
N GLN A 192 12.26 21.44 13.20
CA GLN A 192 11.66 21.31 14.53
C GLN A 192 10.16 21.61 14.57
N LEU A 193 9.64 22.38 13.61
CA LEU A 193 8.19 22.58 13.47
C LEU A 193 7.49 21.35 12.87
N GLY A 194 8.25 20.43 12.28
CA GLY A 194 7.77 19.18 11.72
C GLY A 194 6.94 19.36 10.45
N LEU A 195 6.23 18.29 10.10
CA LEU A 195 5.40 18.20 8.90
C LEU A 195 4.41 19.38 8.70
N PRO A 196 3.78 19.96 9.74
CA PRO A 196 2.92 21.14 9.58
C PRO A 196 3.55 22.40 8.96
N ALA A 197 4.89 22.51 8.92
CA ALA A 197 5.59 23.60 8.25
C ALA A 197 5.76 23.38 6.73
N LEU A 198 5.58 22.15 6.24
CA LEU A 198 5.83 21.78 4.85
C LEU A 198 5.06 22.62 3.82
N PRO A 199 3.73 22.88 3.96
CA PRO A 199 3.00 23.64 2.94
C PRO A 199 3.57 25.06 2.74
N ALA A 200 3.88 25.77 3.83
CA ALA A 200 4.46 27.11 3.76
C ALA A 200 5.91 27.09 3.23
N ALA A 201 6.71 26.10 3.63
CA ALA A 201 8.07 25.95 3.13
C ALA A 201 8.12 25.65 1.63
N ARG A 202 7.16 24.87 1.10
CA ARG A 202 7.04 24.58 -0.34
C ARG A 202 6.65 25.81 -1.14
N GLU A 203 5.63 26.54 -0.69
CA GLU A 203 5.23 27.83 -1.30
C GLU A 203 6.41 28.83 -1.33
N PHE A 204 7.16 28.89 -0.23
CA PHE A 204 8.35 29.74 -0.16
C PHE A 204 9.47 29.29 -1.12
N LEU A 205 9.66 27.97 -1.29
CA LEU A 205 10.60 27.41 -2.28
C LEU A 205 10.23 27.77 -3.72
N GLU A 206 8.93 27.78 -4.06
CA GLU A 206 8.44 28.13 -5.39
C GLU A 206 8.65 29.61 -5.74
N THR A 207 8.61 30.49 -4.72
CA THR A 207 8.81 31.94 -4.89
C THR A 207 10.26 32.38 -4.74
N THR A 208 11.14 31.53 -4.18
CA THR A 208 12.56 31.82 -4.05
C THR A 208 13.27 31.69 -5.39
N LYS A 209 14.13 32.66 -5.74
CA LYS A 209 14.84 32.68 -7.01
C LYS A 209 15.76 31.43 -7.16
N PRO A 210 15.80 30.78 -8.34
CA PRO A 210 16.62 29.57 -8.53
C PRO A 210 18.12 29.75 -8.29
N ASP A 211 18.65 30.97 -8.45
CA ASP A 211 20.06 31.34 -8.25
C ASP A 211 20.38 31.80 -6.82
N HIS A 212 19.38 31.85 -5.93
CA HIS A 212 19.58 32.26 -4.56
C HIS A 212 20.47 31.25 -3.79
N PRO A 213 21.46 31.69 -2.99
CA PRO A 213 22.35 30.78 -2.24
C PRO A 213 21.63 29.77 -1.33
N ALA A 214 20.47 30.15 -0.79
CA ALA A 214 19.66 29.28 0.07
C ALA A 214 18.81 28.23 -0.68
N GLN A 215 18.68 28.32 -2.01
CA GLN A 215 17.74 27.48 -2.78
C GLN A 215 18.01 25.99 -2.61
N ILE A 216 19.28 25.59 -2.62
CA ILE A 216 19.69 24.18 -2.47
C ILE A 216 19.28 23.64 -1.10
N GLU A 217 19.57 24.38 -0.02
CA GLU A 217 19.26 23.95 1.34
C GLU A 217 17.75 23.97 1.63
N LEU A 218 17.04 24.98 1.10
CA LEU A 218 15.59 25.05 1.18
C LEU A 218 14.93 23.84 0.48
N ARG A 219 15.39 23.48 -0.72
CA ARG A 219 14.89 22.29 -1.42
C ARG A 219 15.14 21.01 -0.64
N LYS A 220 16.35 20.81 -0.11
CA LYS A 220 16.69 19.64 0.72
C LYS A 220 15.80 19.56 1.97
N MET A 221 15.59 20.69 2.64
CA MET A 221 14.73 20.76 3.82
C MET A 221 13.27 20.43 3.50
N VAL A 222 12.71 21.00 2.43
CA VAL A 222 11.35 20.67 1.96
C VAL A 222 11.22 19.18 1.66
N LEU A 223 12.21 18.57 0.98
CA LEU A 223 12.23 17.13 0.75
C LEU A 223 12.25 16.31 2.04
N ARG A 224 13.05 16.70 3.04
CA ARG A 224 13.10 16.02 4.34
C ARG A 224 11.79 16.15 5.11
N LEU A 225 11.17 17.34 5.09
CA LEU A 225 9.84 17.56 5.67
C LEU A 225 8.75 16.71 4.99
N ALA A 226 8.78 16.61 3.66
CA ALA A 226 7.87 15.74 2.89
C ALA A 226 8.06 14.25 3.19
N CYS A 227 9.25 13.86 3.67
CA CYS A 227 9.56 12.50 4.08
C CYS A 227 9.27 12.23 5.58
N VAL A 228 8.66 13.16 6.32
CA VAL A 228 8.30 12.92 7.72
C VAL A 228 7.26 11.81 7.81
N VAL A 229 7.55 10.78 8.61
CA VAL A 229 6.64 9.65 8.86
C VAL A 229 5.49 10.14 9.73
N ARG A 230 4.33 10.37 9.13
CA ARG A 230 3.12 10.80 9.84
C ARG A 230 2.53 9.63 10.64
N GLU A 231 2.52 8.46 10.04
CA GLU A 231 1.75 7.33 10.54
C GLU A 231 2.50 6.01 10.33
N ILE A 232 2.30 5.10 11.29
CA ILE A 232 2.85 3.76 11.25
C ILE A 232 1.72 2.79 11.50
N GLU A 233 1.47 1.90 10.54
CA GLU A 233 0.38 0.94 10.59
C GLU A 233 0.94 -0.47 10.65
N PHE A 234 0.34 -1.32 11.47
CA PHE A 234 0.57 -2.76 11.40
C PHE A 234 -0.56 -3.40 10.62
N SER A 235 -0.21 -4.28 9.68
CA SER A 235 -1.22 -5.14 9.04
C SER A 235 -1.97 -5.94 10.10
N ARG A 236 -3.29 -6.11 9.92
CA ARG A 236 -4.13 -6.94 10.81
C ARG A 236 -3.67 -8.41 10.90
N PHE A 237 -2.88 -8.87 9.93
CA PHE A 237 -2.28 -10.21 9.93
C PHE A 237 -0.84 -10.26 10.44
N SER A 238 -0.28 -9.10 10.80
CA SER A 238 1.04 -9.05 11.40
C SER A 238 1.06 -9.89 12.67
N ALA A 239 2.15 -10.62 12.90
CA ALA A 239 2.51 -11.05 14.24
C ALA A 239 2.64 -9.82 15.16
N GLN A 240 2.40 -10.01 16.45
CA GLN A 240 2.61 -8.95 17.42
C GLN A 240 4.13 -8.69 17.53
N PRO A 241 4.60 -7.44 17.32
CA PRO A 241 6.01 -7.13 17.49
C PRO A 241 6.43 -7.28 18.95
N GLU A 242 7.66 -7.71 19.18
CA GLU A 242 8.29 -7.57 20.49
C GLU A 242 8.39 -6.10 20.88
N LYS A 243 8.38 -5.81 22.19
CA LYS A 243 8.39 -4.43 22.72
C LYS A 243 9.51 -3.58 22.11
N GLU A 244 10.73 -4.10 22.02
CA GLU A 244 11.88 -3.39 21.45
C GLU A 244 11.69 -3.07 19.94
N THR A 245 11.12 -4.01 19.19
CA THR A 245 10.80 -3.81 17.77
C THR A 245 9.72 -2.74 17.61
N GLN A 246 8.67 -2.81 18.45
CA GLN A 246 7.59 -1.82 18.45
C GLN A 246 8.10 -0.42 18.79
N GLU A 247 8.93 -0.29 19.83
CA GLU A 247 9.55 0.99 20.22
C GLU A 247 10.44 1.55 19.12
N THR A 248 11.24 0.69 18.47
CA THR A 248 12.06 1.10 17.33
C THR A 248 11.21 1.60 16.18
N LEU A 249 10.13 0.90 15.82
CA LEU A 249 9.19 1.34 14.79
C LEU A 249 8.53 2.67 15.14
N VAL A 250 7.97 2.79 16.35
CA VAL A 250 7.32 4.04 16.82
C VAL A 250 8.30 5.22 16.79
N SER A 251 9.60 4.98 17.00
CA SER A 251 10.62 6.03 16.99
C SER A 251 10.80 6.74 15.63
N PHE A 252 10.32 6.15 14.52
CA PHE A 252 10.30 6.78 13.20
C PHE A 252 9.20 7.85 13.09
N LYS A 253 8.11 7.74 13.86
CA LYS A 253 6.96 8.64 13.77
C LYS A 253 7.35 10.07 14.14
N GLY A 254 6.89 11.02 13.32
CA GLY A 254 7.17 12.45 13.48
C GLY A 254 8.58 12.88 13.04
N LYS A 255 9.37 11.99 12.45
CA LYS A 255 10.73 12.28 11.94
C LYS A 255 10.81 12.02 10.44
N PRO A 256 11.73 12.69 9.72
CA PRO A 256 12.09 12.29 8.37
C PRO A 256 12.44 10.79 8.31
N LEU A 257 11.94 10.09 7.31
CA LEU A 257 12.15 8.65 7.14
C LEU A 257 13.65 8.32 7.01
N ASP A 258 14.22 7.70 8.04
CA ASP A 258 15.57 7.12 7.97
C ASP A 258 15.52 5.76 7.24
N ILE A 259 15.63 5.79 5.92
CA ILE A 259 15.63 4.59 5.08
C ILE A 259 16.74 3.60 5.51
N SER A 260 17.89 4.10 5.97
CA SER A 260 18.98 3.24 6.44
C SER A 260 18.65 2.59 7.78
N GLY A 261 18.03 3.33 8.68
CA GLY A 261 17.50 2.82 9.95
C GLY A 261 16.45 1.75 9.75
N LEU A 262 15.54 1.96 8.79
CA LEU A 262 14.52 0.98 8.44
C LEU A 262 15.13 -0.31 7.88
N ALA A 263 16.10 -0.21 6.98
CA ALA A 263 16.85 -1.36 6.46
C ALA A 263 17.59 -2.11 7.58
N ARG A 264 18.24 -1.39 8.52
CA ARG A 264 18.90 -2.01 9.69
C ARG A 264 17.89 -2.74 10.59
N LEU A 265 16.73 -2.15 10.82
CA LEU A 265 15.66 -2.79 11.60
C LEU A 265 15.16 -4.06 10.91
N ALA A 266 14.91 -4.00 9.60
CA ALA A 266 14.46 -5.15 8.85
C ALA A 266 15.46 -6.31 8.96
N LEU A 267 16.75 -6.04 8.79
CA LEU A 267 17.82 -7.03 8.98
C LEU A 267 17.86 -7.59 10.41
N LYS A 268 17.74 -6.73 11.42
CA LYS A 268 17.68 -7.13 12.82
C LYS A 268 16.50 -8.09 13.10
N ILE A 269 15.39 -7.97 12.38
CA ILE A 269 14.24 -8.88 12.49
C ILE A 269 14.45 -10.15 11.68
N THR A 270 14.94 -10.05 10.44
CA THR A 270 15.05 -11.19 9.51
C THR A 270 16.23 -12.11 9.79
N ASP A 271 17.28 -11.63 10.47
CA ASP A 271 18.45 -12.45 10.80
C ASP A 271 18.14 -13.51 11.90
N PRO A 272 17.54 -13.14 13.06
CA PRO A 272 17.18 -14.12 14.08
C PRO A 272 15.81 -14.77 13.88
N LEU A 273 14.90 -14.13 13.13
CA LEU A 273 13.47 -14.46 13.03
C LEU A 273 12.82 -14.72 14.41
N PRO A 274 12.27 -13.68 15.06
CA PRO A 274 11.56 -13.84 16.32
C PRO A 274 10.50 -14.95 16.28
N LYS A 275 10.22 -15.58 17.42
CA LYS A 275 9.25 -16.68 17.48
C LYS A 275 7.89 -16.21 16.94
N GLY A 276 7.31 -16.98 16.01
CA GLY A 276 6.04 -16.65 15.38
C GLY A 276 6.16 -15.66 14.20
N VAL A 277 7.38 -15.29 13.80
CA VAL A 277 7.67 -14.44 12.64
C VAL A 277 8.53 -15.23 11.63
N GLU A 278 8.08 -15.28 10.37
CA GLU A 278 8.81 -15.89 9.26
C GLU A 278 9.25 -14.87 8.19
N GLY A 279 8.96 -13.59 8.41
CA GLY A 279 9.30 -12.54 7.46
C GLY A 279 8.94 -11.13 7.92
N PHE A 280 9.40 -10.17 7.14
CA PHE A 280 9.19 -8.74 7.32
C PHE A 280 8.81 -8.11 5.98
N VAL A 281 7.70 -7.38 5.97
CA VAL A 281 7.27 -6.58 4.81
C VAL A 281 7.10 -5.15 5.27
N VAL A 282 7.62 -4.23 4.46
CA VAL A 282 7.40 -2.81 4.62
C VAL A 282 6.82 -2.21 3.34
N GLU A 283 5.79 -1.41 3.50
CA GLU A 283 5.19 -0.58 2.47
C GLU A 283 5.34 0.89 2.93
N ILE A 284 5.73 1.75 2.01
CA ILE A 284 6.02 3.16 2.22
C ILE A 284 5.20 3.91 1.20
N ASP A 285 4.30 4.78 1.66
CA ASP A 285 3.46 5.59 0.79
C ASP A 285 3.63 7.07 1.11
N ARG A 286 3.92 7.85 0.07
CA ARG A 286 3.92 9.31 0.10
C ARG A 286 3.02 9.80 -1.01
N GLU A 287 1.96 10.50 -0.65
CA GLU A 287 0.90 10.91 -1.58
C GLU A 287 1.27 12.09 -2.48
N GLY A 288 2.27 12.90 -2.09
CA GLY A 288 2.64 14.14 -2.80
C GLY A 288 1.80 15.37 -2.43
N ASP A 289 0.91 15.23 -1.45
CA ASP A 289 -0.07 16.24 -1.01
C ASP A 289 0.29 16.91 0.33
N ASP A 290 1.59 16.95 0.66
CA ASP A 290 2.14 17.43 1.95
C ASP A 290 1.69 16.65 3.18
N SER A 291 1.03 15.50 3.00
CA SER A 291 0.54 14.70 4.12
C SER A 291 1.62 13.84 4.80
N GLY A 292 2.84 13.84 4.25
CA GLY A 292 3.98 13.07 4.77
C GLY A 292 3.98 11.62 4.30
N VAL A 293 4.68 10.77 5.04
CA VAL A 293 4.86 9.34 4.74
C VAL A 293 4.00 8.48 5.67
N VAL A 294 3.32 7.48 5.10
CA VAL A 294 2.73 6.36 5.84
C VAL A 294 3.65 5.15 5.71
N LEU A 295 4.03 4.58 6.86
CA LEU A 295 4.82 3.37 6.94
C LEU A 295 3.94 2.20 7.39
N LYS A 296 3.67 1.26 6.50
CA LYS A 296 2.94 0.05 6.86
C LYS A 296 3.88 -1.13 7.00
N VAL A 297 3.77 -1.83 8.13
CA VAL A 297 4.65 -2.91 8.53
C VAL A 297 3.85 -4.19 8.70
N THR A 298 4.40 -5.30 8.20
CA THR A 298 3.86 -6.63 8.44
C THR A 298 4.96 -7.57 8.88
N LEU A 299 4.84 -8.09 10.10
CA LEU A 299 5.59 -9.25 10.55
C LEU A 299 4.84 -10.49 10.07
N VAL A 300 5.37 -11.19 9.08
CA VAL A 300 4.70 -12.35 8.49
C VAL A 300 4.64 -13.45 9.54
N LYS A 301 3.44 -13.90 9.93
CA LYS A 301 3.26 -14.97 10.93
C LYS A 301 3.77 -16.30 10.40
N GLY A 302 4.59 -16.98 11.20
CA GLY A 302 5.03 -18.34 10.92
C GLY A 302 6.01 -18.87 11.97
N ASP A 303 6.14 -20.18 12.08
CA ASP A 303 7.00 -20.83 13.08
C ASP A 303 8.32 -21.37 12.50
N ARG A 304 8.58 -21.10 11.21
CA ARG A 304 9.82 -21.53 10.57
C ARG A 304 10.99 -20.66 11.03
N ARG A 305 12.11 -21.33 11.31
CA ARG A 305 13.36 -20.68 11.75
C ARG A 305 14.48 -20.71 10.72
N ARG A 306 14.31 -21.49 9.64
CA ARG A 306 15.29 -21.69 8.58
C ARG A 306 14.56 -22.01 7.27
N GLY A 307 15.16 -21.65 6.16
CA GLY A 307 14.67 -21.91 4.81
C GLY A 307 15.26 -20.92 3.81
N THR A 308 14.83 -21.05 2.56
CA THR A 308 15.13 -20.05 1.52
C THR A 308 14.21 -18.84 1.71
N PHE A 309 14.71 -17.63 1.54
CA PHE A 309 13.89 -16.43 1.57
C PHE A 309 13.36 -16.12 0.16
N ASN A 310 12.06 -15.83 0.09
CA ASN A 310 11.50 -15.06 -1.00
C ASN A 310 11.77 -13.58 -0.70
N THR A 311 12.36 -12.90 -1.65
CA THR A 311 12.66 -11.48 -1.53
C THR A 311 12.05 -10.73 -2.71
N GLY A 312 11.46 -9.58 -2.44
CA GLY A 312 10.85 -8.76 -3.48
C GLY A 312 10.82 -7.31 -3.08
N GLU A 313 11.25 -6.45 -4.00
CA GLU A 313 11.23 -5.00 -3.84
C GLU A 313 10.61 -4.34 -5.06
N SER A 314 9.95 -3.21 -4.84
CA SER A 314 9.41 -2.37 -5.90
C SER A 314 9.34 -0.94 -5.42
N VAL A 315 9.72 -0.01 -6.30
CA VAL A 315 9.55 1.43 -6.10
C VAL A 315 8.85 2.00 -7.31
N ARG A 316 7.76 2.72 -7.05
CA ARG A 316 6.93 3.38 -8.05
C ARG A 316 6.87 4.87 -7.75
N VAL A 317 6.85 5.67 -8.81
CA VAL A 317 6.69 7.13 -8.76
C VAL A 317 5.57 7.51 -9.72
N GLU A 318 4.53 8.20 -9.23
CA GLU A 318 3.32 8.48 -10.03
C GLU A 318 2.74 7.21 -10.67
N GLY A 319 2.72 6.12 -9.89
CA GLY A 319 2.28 4.82 -10.35
C GLY A 319 3.20 4.11 -11.37
N ARG A 320 4.28 4.77 -11.83
CA ARG A 320 5.25 4.22 -12.78
C ARG A 320 6.36 3.48 -12.07
N PHE A 321 6.68 2.30 -12.55
CA PHE A 321 7.80 1.51 -12.03
C PHE A 321 9.14 2.21 -12.28
N VAL A 322 9.92 2.41 -11.22
CA VAL A 322 11.28 2.99 -11.29
C VAL A 322 12.33 1.91 -11.09
N MET A 323 12.10 1.02 -10.13
CA MET A 323 12.96 -0.13 -9.85
C MET A 323 12.15 -1.24 -9.19
N GLY A 324 12.63 -2.47 -9.36
CA GLY A 324 12.22 -3.61 -8.55
C GLY A 324 12.84 -4.89 -9.08
N VAL A 325 13.22 -5.76 -8.16
CA VAL A 325 13.74 -7.09 -8.45
C VAL A 325 12.99 -8.07 -7.56
N GLY A 326 12.38 -9.09 -8.19
CA GLY A 326 11.89 -10.28 -7.49
C GLY A 326 12.93 -11.38 -7.64
N SER A 327 13.37 -11.97 -6.54
CA SER A 327 14.39 -13.01 -6.59
C SER A 327 14.37 -13.89 -5.35
N SER A 328 14.71 -15.16 -5.56
CA SER A 328 14.96 -16.12 -4.48
C SER A 328 16.45 -16.09 -4.15
N PHE A 329 16.82 -15.57 -2.99
CA PHE A 329 18.21 -15.52 -2.55
C PHE A 329 18.39 -16.16 -1.17
N SER A 330 19.61 -16.65 -0.91
CA SER A 330 19.99 -17.21 0.39
C SER A 330 20.35 -16.15 1.44
N ARG A 331 20.49 -14.86 1.07
CA ARG A 331 20.84 -13.76 2.00
C ARG A 331 20.13 -12.44 1.67
N GLY A 332 19.37 -11.92 2.63
CA GLY A 332 18.51 -10.73 2.51
C GLY A 332 19.18 -9.36 2.58
N HIS A 333 20.50 -9.24 2.59
CA HIS A 333 21.17 -7.93 2.70
C HIS A 333 21.09 -7.08 1.42
N ALA A 334 21.22 -7.71 0.25
CA ALA A 334 21.31 -6.98 -1.02
C ALA A 334 20.02 -6.21 -1.34
N ILE A 335 18.86 -6.86 -1.19
CA ILE A 335 17.54 -6.26 -1.42
C ILE A 335 17.35 -4.98 -0.59
N TRP A 336 17.75 -4.93 0.68
CA TRP A 336 17.58 -3.70 1.45
C TRP A 336 18.46 -2.54 0.97
N GLN A 337 19.60 -2.81 0.34
CA GLN A 337 20.45 -1.76 -0.24
C GLN A 337 19.90 -1.25 -1.56
N ASP A 338 19.43 -2.17 -2.42
CA ASP A 338 18.83 -1.82 -3.71
C ASP A 338 17.52 -1.05 -3.51
N PHE A 339 16.63 -1.55 -2.65
CA PHE A 339 15.44 -0.83 -2.21
C PHE A 339 15.75 0.54 -1.64
N LYS A 340 16.76 0.66 -0.76
CA LYS A 340 17.18 1.95 -0.20
C LYS A 340 17.60 2.93 -1.30
N SER A 341 18.44 2.48 -2.24
CA SER A 341 18.93 3.30 -3.35
C SER A 341 17.79 3.77 -4.25
N ALA A 342 16.89 2.86 -4.60
CA ALA A 342 15.70 3.15 -5.41
C ALA A 342 14.78 4.17 -4.74
N LEU A 343 14.49 3.96 -3.46
CA LEU A 343 13.57 4.80 -2.70
C LEU A 343 14.13 6.20 -2.49
N GLN A 344 15.43 6.31 -2.20
CA GLN A 344 16.10 7.61 -2.10
C GLN A 344 15.99 8.38 -3.42
N LYS A 345 16.31 7.74 -4.55
CA LYS A 345 16.16 8.35 -5.89
C LYS A 345 14.72 8.80 -6.14
N ALA A 346 13.73 8.01 -5.73
CA ALA A 346 12.33 8.34 -5.90
C ALA A 346 11.90 9.56 -5.07
N PHE A 347 12.37 9.67 -3.81
CA PHE A 347 12.10 10.85 -2.99
C PHE A 347 12.81 12.10 -3.50
N ASP A 348 14.02 11.98 -4.04
CA ASP A 348 14.79 13.11 -4.57
C ASP A 348 14.13 13.78 -5.80
N LEU A 349 13.14 13.11 -6.43
CA LEU A 349 12.40 13.67 -7.57
C LEU A 349 11.51 14.86 -7.20
N GLY A 350 11.09 15.00 -5.93
CA GLY A 350 10.29 16.15 -5.50
C GLY A 350 9.26 15.84 -4.40
N PRO A 351 8.93 16.82 -3.53
CA PRO A 351 7.93 16.68 -2.47
C PRO A 351 6.50 16.47 -3.00
N GLU A 352 6.24 16.88 -4.24
CA GLU A 352 4.94 16.78 -4.91
C GLU A 352 4.70 15.41 -5.57
N LYS A 353 5.73 14.58 -5.69
CA LYS A 353 5.61 13.26 -6.31
C LYS A 353 4.94 12.26 -5.39
N ASN A 354 3.96 11.53 -5.91
CA ASN A 354 3.51 10.30 -5.31
C ASN A 354 4.64 9.26 -5.39
N VAL A 355 5.01 8.68 -4.25
CA VAL A 355 6.01 7.61 -4.17
C VAL A 355 5.45 6.46 -3.37
N PHE A 356 5.47 5.28 -3.99
CA PHE A 356 5.16 4.02 -3.33
C PHE A 356 6.38 3.11 -3.35
N GLY A 357 6.85 2.69 -2.19
CA GLY A 357 7.90 1.70 -2.03
C GLY A 357 7.39 0.48 -1.29
N ARG A 358 7.75 -0.72 -1.75
CA ARG A 358 7.51 -1.97 -1.02
C ARG A 358 8.78 -2.81 -1.03
N ALA A 359 9.14 -3.33 0.12
CA ALA A 359 10.17 -4.35 0.25
C ALA A 359 9.69 -5.48 1.17
N SER A 360 9.97 -6.70 0.79
CA SER A 360 9.56 -7.90 1.51
C SER A 360 10.67 -8.92 1.54
N ILE A 361 10.83 -9.54 2.71
CA ILE A 361 11.64 -10.73 2.93
C ILE A 361 10.79 -11.70 3.75
N SER A 362 10.55 -12.90 3.23
CA SER A 362 9.80 -13.93 3.96
C SER A 362 10.31 -15.31 3.60
N LEU A 363 10.30 -16.26 4.52
CA LEU A 363 10.63 -17.64 4.21
C LEU A 363 9.67 -18.21 3.15
N ILE A 364 10.21 -18.95 2.18
CA ILE A 364 9.43 -19.66 1.18
C ILE A 364 8.63 -20.75 1.89
N ASN A 365 7.35 -20.85 1.52
CA ASN A 365 6.58 -22.03 1.83
C ASN A 365 7.00 -23.14 0.87
N ASP A 366 7.95 -23.97 1.28
CA ASP A 366 8.16 -25.28 0.66
C ASP A 366 6.89 -26.13 0.75
#